data_AF-A0A5C6DTZ2-F1
#
_entry.id   AF-A0A5C6DTZ2-F1
#
_cell.length_a   1.000
_cell.length_b   1.000
_cell.length_c   1.000
_cell.angle_alpha   90.00
_cell.angle_beta   90.00
_cell.angle_gamma   90.00
#
_symmetry.space_group_name_H-M   'P 1'
#
loop_
_entity.id
_entity.type
_entity.pdbx_description
1 polymer ?
#
loop_
_entity_poly.entity_id
_entity_poly.type
_entity_poly.pdbx_seq_one_letter_code
_entity_poly.pdbx_strand_id
1 'polypeptide(L)'
;MQTFQTTIGRRSGWPWLSTLLLSALAISSAKADPNEIDAESWRNQKLKEIATKIQDAQSSEDRLEYVARRSWLQQWEPGQMLSAPTQAPAEPALVEEPSLGELEGPPGIEPQVWQRMISSQTELLAIDTDDSRKENLRRIIASASQLEEWLSNKLPVESQQLPAPTAWVLAFTRYRLGRALAYRELPSVRERWPISEPVQYQKRLLEAYQRLLDQTKGVRPEFILLEDRILRRSSKRGRALELLESHQGVIQAKWYLKKRRDLLEELGWQPPYQEAARIYFEAGYRDDP
;
A
#
# COMPACT_ATOMS: atom_id res chain seq x y z
N MET A 1 8.66 -90.98 5.62
CA MET A 1 9.25 -91.84 4.57
C MET A 1 10.46 -91.14 3.99
N GLN A 2 11.54 -91.91 3.88
CA GLN A 2 12.88 -91.57 3.48
C GLN A 2 13.03 -91.22 1.98
N THR A 3 14.04 -90.37 1.71
CA THR A 3 14.96 -90.38 0.54
C THR A 3 14.40 -89.98 -0.85
N PHE A 4 15.14 -89.41 -1.82
CA PHE A 4 16.56 -89.52 -2.21
C PHE A 4 17.08 -88.24 -2.91
N GLN A 5 18.41 -88.11 -2.94
CA GLN A 5 19.24 -87.10 -3.62
C GLN A 5 19.38 -87.33 -5.15
N THR A 6 20.19 -86.45 -5.79
CA THR A 6 21.01 -86.57 -7.03
C THR A 6 20.35 -86.07 -8.34
N THR A 7 21.00 -85.37 -9.30
CA THR A 7 22.36 -84.84 -9.55
C THR A 7 22.35 -83.97 -10.85
N ILE A 8 23.29 -83.01 -10.99
CA ILE A 8 24.15 -82.64 -12.18
C ILE A 8 23.48 -82.56 -13.58
N GLY A 9 23.65 -81.57 -14.48
CA GLY A 9 24.57 -80.44 -14.64
C GLY A 9 24.56 -79.94 -16.12
N ARG A 10 25.48 -79.01 -16.44
CA ARG A 10 25.95 -78.50 -17.77
C ARG A 10 25.27 -77.30 -18.48
N ARG A 11 26.01 -76.18 -18.39
CA ARG A 11 26.44 -75.17 -19.39
C ARG A 11 25.75 -75.10 -20.78
N SER A 12 25.29 -73.90 -21.12
CA SER A 12 25.66 -73.11 -22.32
C SER A 12 24.99 -71.73 -22.19
N GLY A 13 25.69 -70.61 -22.16
CA GLY A 13 26.11 -69.88 -23.36
C GLY A 13 25.32 -68.57 -23.45
N TRP A 14 26.03 -67.45 -23.25
CA TRP A 14 25.61 -66.04 -23.36
C TRP A 14 24.78 -65.71 -24.63
N PRO A 15 23.90 -64.68 -24.61
CA PRO A 15 24.38 -63.28 -24.61
C PRO A 15 23.55 -62.24 -23.82
N TRP A 16 24.29 -61.27 -23.28
CA TRP A 16 24.04 -59.82 -23.30
C TRP A 16 22.59 -59.32 -23.31
N LEU A 17 22.20 -58.65 -22.23
CA LEU A 17 21.30 -57.50 -22.28
C LEU A 17 21.62 -56.54 -21.13
N SER A 18 22.37 -55.50 -21.48
CA SER A 18 22.47 -54.26 -20.72
C SER A 18 21.14 -53.52 -20.82
N THR A 19 20.44 -53.35 -19.71
CA THR A 19 19.41 -52.31 -19.59
C THR A 19 19.89 -51.26 -18.62
N LEU A 20 20.47 -50.21 -19.21
CA LEU A 20 20.62 -48.90 -18.58
C LEU A 20 19.23 -48.41 -18.19
N LEU A 21 19.00 -48.23 -16.88
CA LEU A 21 17.94 -47.36 -16.38
C LEU A 21 18.32 -45.93 -16.75
N LEU A 22 17.79 -45.46 -17.88
CA LEU A 22 17.69 -44.04 -18.19
C LEU A 22 16.59 -43.45 -17.30
N SER A 23 16.99 -42.86 -16.18
CA SER A 23 16.18 -41.92 -15.42
C SER A 23 15.88 -40.73 -16.33
N ALA A 24 14.77 -40.78 -17.05
CA ALA A 24 14.22 -39.61 -17.72
C ALA A 24 13.77 -38.63 -16.63
N LEU A 25 14.66 -37.69 -16.28
CA LEU A 25 14.22 -36.41 -15.72
C LEU A 25 13.30 -35.79 -16.77
N ALA A 26 11.99 -35.91 -16.54
CA ALA A 26 11.02 -35.08 -17.22
C ALA A 26 11.33 -33.64 -16.80
N ILE A 27 12.20 -32.97 -17.58
CA ILE A 27 12.24 -31.51 -17.60
C ILE A 27 10.91 -31.13 -18.21
N SER A 28 9.89 -30.97 -17.37
CA SER A 28 8.69 -30.23 -17.72
C SER A 28 9.14 -28.79 -17.95
N SER A 29 9.64 -28.49 -19.15
CA SER A 29 9.59 -27.12 -19.66
C SER A 29 8.12 -26.79 -19.81
N ALA A 30 7.53 -26.25 -18.74
CA ALA A 30 6.35 -25.41 -18.87
C ALA A 30 6.74 -24.35 -19.91
N LYS A 31 6.20 -24.46 -21.13
CA LYS A 31 6.35 -23.41 -22.13
C LYS A 31 5.61 -22.21 -21.54
N ALA A 32 6.38 -21.20 -21.12
CA ALA A 32 5.85 -19.91 -20.74
C ALA A 32 4.89 -19.42 -21.83
N ASP A 33 3.78 -18.80 -21.42
CA ASP A 33 2.83 -18.20 -22.35
C ASP A 33 3.60 -17.18 -23.23
N PRO A 34 3.34 -17.08 -24.55
CA PRO A 34 3.92 -16.03 -25.39
C PRO A 34 3.86 -14.62 -24.78
N ASN A 35 2.82 -14.32 -23.98
CA ASN A 35 2.70 -13.07 -23.23
C ASN A 35 3.71 -12.96 -22.07
N GLU A 36 4.07 -14.06 -21.42
CA GLU A 36 5.08 -14.09 -20.34
C GLU A 36 6.50 -13.88 -20.89
N ILE A 37 6.81 -14.44 -22.06
CA ILE A 37 8.11 -14.26 -22.73
C ILE A 37 8.31 -12.78 -23.12
N ASP A 38 7.27 -12.11 -23.63
CA ASP A 38 7.31 -10.68 -23.95
C ASP A 38 7.45 -9.83 -22.68
N ALA A 39 6.75 -10.19 -21.61
CA ALA A 39 6.85 -9.53 -20.31
C ALA A 39 8.25 -9.65 -19.68
N GLU A 40 8.92 -10.79 -19.80
CA GLU A 40 10.29 -10.99 -19.31
C GLU A 40 11.32 -10.17 -20.11
N SER A 41 11.18 -10.15 -21.45
CA SER A 41 12.00 -9.30 -22.32
C SER A 41 11.83 -7.81 -21.95
N TRP A 42 10.59 -7.37 -21.80
CA TRP A 42 10.24 -6.01 -21.37
C TRP A 42 10.86 -5.68 -20.00
N ARG A 43 10.74 -6.58 -19.02
CA ARG A 43 11.32 -6.41 -17.67
C ARG A 43 12.82 -6.19 -17.74
N ASN A 44 13.53 -7.03 -18.50
CA ASN A 44 14.99 -6.95 -18.65
C ASN A 44 15.43 -5.66 -19.33
N GLN A 45 14.72 -5.22 -20.37
CA GLN A 45 14.96 -3.90 -20.97
C GLN A 45 14.73 -2.79 -19.95
N LYS A 46 13.62 -2.84 -19.20
CA LYS A 46 13.25 -1.78 -18.27
C LYS A 46 14.22 -1.67 -17.09
N LEU A 47 14.74 -2.78 -16.61
CA LEU A 47 15.81 -2.80 -15.60
C LEU A 47 17.09 -2.11 -16.09
N LYS A 48 17.48 -2.30 -17.35
CA LYS A 48 18.63 -1.59 -17.96
C LYS A 48 18.38 -0.08 -18.03
N GLU A 49 17.20 0.33 -18.50
CA GLU A 49 16.81 1.75 -18.56
C GLU A 49 16.85 2.40 -17.17
N ILE A 50 16.34 1.71 -16.14
CA ILE A 50 16.35 2.23 -14.77
C ILE A 50 17.77 2.31 -14.22
N ALA A 51 18.64 1.33 -14.51
CA ALA A 51 20.03 1.36 -14.08
C ALA A 51 20.77 2.60 -14.61
N THR A 52 20.56 2.97 -15.87
CA THR A 52 21.06 4.23 -16.45
C THR A 52 20.50 5.44 -15.71
N LYS A 53 19.19 5.48 -15.44
CA LYS A 53 18.57 6.59 -14.68
C LYS A 53 19.10 6.74 -13.25
N ILE A 54 19.49 5.65 -12.59
CA ILE A 54 20.13 5.68 -11.26
C ILE A 54 21.51 6.35 -11.35
N GLN A 55 22.29 6.02 -12.38
CA GLN A 55 23.62 6.59 -12.62
C GLN A 55 23.53 8.08 -12.96
N ASP A 56 22.57 8.44 -13.83
CA ASP A 56 22.37 9.81 -14.32
C ASP A 56 21.55 10.69 -13.37
N ALA A 57 21.13 10.17 -12.21
CA ALA A 57 20.29 10.89 -11.26
C ALA A 57 21.00 12.15 -10.73
N GLN A 58 20.38 13.31 -10.95
CA GLN A 58 20.90 14.63 -10.58
C GLN A 58 20.73 14.96 -9.09
N SER A 59 19.90 14.18 -8.38
CA SER A 59 19.62 14.37 -6.97
C SER A 59 19.55 13.03 -6.22
N SER A 60 19.76 13.05 -4.91
CA SER A 60 19.54 11.89 -4.05
C SER A 60 18.08 11.42 -4.10
N GLU A 61 17.13 12.35 -4.13
CA GLU A 61 15.69 12.06 -4.21
C GLU A 61 15.28 11.37 -5.52
N ASP A 62 15.89 11.72 -6.65
CA ASP A 62 15.62 11.02 -7.91
C ASP A 62 16.29 9.65 -7.94
N ARG A 63 17.48 9.54 -7.37
CA ARG A 63 18.16 8.26 -7.22
C ARG A 63 17.33 7.28 -6.38
N LEU A 64 16.80 7.73 -5.24
CA LEU A 64 15.95 6.91 -4.37
C LEU A 64 14.68 6.44 -5.09
N GLU A 65 14.05 7.31 -5.88
CA GLU A 65 12.90 6.95 -6.71
C GLU A 65 13.23 5.85 -7.72
N TYR A 66 14.36 5.96 -8.44
CA TYR A 66 14.74 4.93 -9.40
C TYR A 66 15.22 3.64 -8.75
N VAL A 67 15.85 3.71 -7.58
CA VAL A 67 16.20 2.54 -6.77
C VAL A 67 14.94 1.79 -6.33
N ALA A 68 13.92 2.48 -5.84
CA ALA A 68 12.64 1.86 -5.46
C ALA A 68 11.98 1.16 -6.66
N ARG A 69 11.95 1.81 -7.83
CA ARG A 69 11.45 1.20 -9.08
C ARG A 69 12.23 -0.06 -9.45
N ARG A 70 13.56 -0.02 -9.38
CA ARG A 70 14.41 -1.17 -9.66
C ARG A 70 14.13 -2.31 -8.69
N SER A 71 14.07 -2.01 -7.40
CA SER A 71 13.82 -2.98 -6.32
C SER A 71 12.53 -3.76 -6.58
N TRP A 72 11.43 -3.05 -6.82
CA TRP A 72 10.14 -3.68 -7.13
C TRP A 72 10.21 -4.54 -8.40
N LEU A 73 10.78 -4.00 -9.48
CA LEU A 73 10.82 -4.71 -10.77
C LEU A 73 11.73 -5.94 -10.74
N GLN A 74 12.77 -5.94 -9.89
CA GLN A 74 13.60 -7.12 -9.65
C GLN A 74 12.86 -8.22 -8.89
N GLN A 75 11.84 -7.88 -8.10
CA GLN A 75 11.05 -8.85 -7.35
C GLN A 75 9.83 -9.35 -8.13
N TRP A 76 9.29 -8.54 -9.05
CA TRP A 76 8.18 -8.96 -9.90
C TRP A 76 8.62 -10.02 -10.91
N GLU A 77 7.92 -11.14 -10.92
CA GLU A 77 8.00 -12.19 -11.92
C GLU A 77 6.68 -12.22 -12.71
N PRO A 78 6.73 -12.20 -14.07
CA PRO A 78 5.52 -12.22 -14.88
C PRO A 78 4.59 -13.39 -14.52
N GLY A 79 3.31 -13.09 -14.27
CA GLY A 79 2.30 -14.10 -13.94
C GLY A 79 2.30 -14.56 -12.47
N GLN A 80 3.25 -14.08 -11.66
CA GLN A 80 3.41 -14.43 -10.25
C GLN A 80 3.11 -13.26 -9.31
N MET A 81 2.44 -12.20 -9.78
CA MET A 81 2.04 -11.09 -8.92
C MET A 81 1.08 -11.59 -7.84
N LEU A 82 1.41 -11.28 -6.59
CA LEU A 82 0.61 -11.70 -5.45
C LEU A 82 -0.82 -11.13 -5.52
N SER A 83 -1.81 -11.95 -5.20
CA SER A 83 -3.15 -11.47 -4.84
C SER A 83 -3.10 -10.70 -3.52
N ALA A 84 -4.20 -10.04 -3.14
CA ALA A 84 -4.27 -9.40 -1.83
C ALA A 84 -4.01 -10.43 -0.72
N PRO A 85 -3.34 -10.04 0.39
CA PRO A 85 -3.21 -10.90 1.56
C PRO A 85 -4.59 -11.44 1.94
N THR A 86 -4.72 -12.77 1.99
CA THR A 86 -5.98 -13.44 2.35
C THR A 86 -6.21 -13.44 3.85
N GLN A 87 -5.18 -13.08 4.62
CA GLN A 87 -5.20 -13.02 6.08
C GLN A 87 -5.31 -11.56 6.53
N ALA A 88 -6.00 -11.35 7.66
CA ALA A 88 -6.06 -10.08 8.35
C ALA A 88 -4.63 -9.53 8.62
N PRO A 89 -4.46 -8.20 8.73
CA PRO A 89 -3.15 -7.59 8.96
C PRO A 89 -2.33 -8.33 10.01
N ALA A 90 -1.15 -8.81 9.64
CA ALA A 90 -0.19 -9.28 10.62
C ALA A 90 0.19 -8.12 11.54
N GLU A 91 0.24 -8.40 12.85
CA GLU A 91 0.55 -7.44 13.91
C GLU A 91 1.79 -6.56 13.62
N PRO A 92 1.87 -5.32 14.14
CA PRO A 92 1.05 -4.78 15.23
C PRO A 92 -0.38 -4.44 14.79
N ALA A 93 -1.35 -4.77 15.64
CA ALA A 93 -2.73 -4.34 15.48
C ALA A 93 -2.74 -2.82 15.28
N LEU A 94 -3.34 -2.37 14.17
CA LEU A 94 -3.54 -0.96 13.91
C LEU A 94 -4.30 -0.35 15.09
N VAL A 95 -3.92 0.87 15.48
CA VAL A 95 -4.68 1.59 16.50
C VAL A 95 -6.01 2.03 15.89
N GLU A 96 -7.12 1.56 16.44
CA GLU A 96 -8.43 2.13 16.14
C GLU A 96 -8.52 3.53 16.76
N GLU A 97 -9.19 4.44 16.05
CA GLU A 97 -9.36 5.80 16.55
C GLU A 97 -10.22 5.81 17.82
N PRO A 98 -9.73 6.37 18.94
CA PRO A 98 -10.55 6.51 20.14
C PRO A 98 -11.71 7.48 19.92
N SER A 99 -12.86 7.18 20.51
CA SER A 99 -13.99 8.13 20.58
C SER A 99 -13.81 9.06 21.78
N LEU A 100 -13.74 10.37 21.56
CA LEU A 100 -13.68 11.35 22.66
C LEU A 100 -14.87 11.22 23.61
N GLY A 101 -16.04 10.81 23.10
CA GLY A 101 -17.25 10.61 23.90
C GLY A 101 -17.16 9.44 24.89
N GLU A 102 -16.18 8.54 24.70
CA GLU A 102 -15.92 7.39 25.57
C GLU A 102 -14.74 7.63 26.53
N LEU A 103 -14.03 8.75 26.37
CA LEU A 103 -12.89 9.12 27.19
C LEU A 103 -13.30 10.05 28.33
N GLU A 104 -12.63 9.91 29.47
CA GLU A 104 -12.71 10.90 30.54
C GLU A 104 -12.08 12.22 30.06
N GLY A 105 -12.77 13.33 30.35
CA GLY A 105 -12.27 14.67 30.03
C GLY A 105 -10.96 14.96 30.78
N PRO A 106 -9.89 15.39 30.10
CA PRO A 106 -8.63 15.71 30.75
C PRO A 106 -8.79 16.81 31.81
N PRO A 107 -7.99 16.77 32.90
CA PRO A 107 -8.05 17.79 33.94
C PRO A 107 -7.75 19.18 33.37
N GLY A 108 -8.48 20.20 33.84
CA GLY A 108 -8.32 21.59 33.40
C GLY A 108 -9.10 21.96 32.14
N ILE A 109 -9.80 21.01 31.51
CA ILE A 109 -10.72 21.31 30.39
C ILE A 109 -12.12 21.57 30.93
N GLU A 110 -12.70 22.71 30.56
CA GLU A 110 -14.09 23.01 30.89
C GLU A 110 -15.04 21.98 30.24
N PRO A 111 -16.06 21.46 30.96
CA PRO A 111 -16.97 20.45 30.42
C PRO A 111 -17.65 20.84 29.10
N GLN A 112 -17.97 22.13 28.93
CA GLN A 112 -18.57 22.64 27.69
C GLN A 112 -17.59 22.60 26.52
N VAL A 113 -16.30 22.85 26.75
CA VAL A 113 -15.25 22.77 25.73
C VAL A 113 -15.04 21.31 25.33
N TRP A 114 -14.99 20.40 26.30
CA TRP A 114 -14.90 18.95 26.04
C TRP A 114 -16.09 18.44 25.23
N GLN A 115 -17.31 18.81 25.63
CA GLN A 115 -18.52 18.43 24.91
C GLN A 115 -18.52 18.93 23.45
N ARG A 116 -18.01 20.14 23.20
CA ARG A 116 -17.86 20.66 21.84
C ARG A 116 -16.87 19.82 21.02
N MET A 117 -15.73 19.42 21.59
CA MET A 117 -14.77 18.54 20.89
C MET A 117 -15.40 17.19 20.54
N ILE A 118 -16.15 16.59 21.47
CA ILE A 118 -16.90 15.35 21.23
C ILE A 118 -17.85 15.53 20.05
N SER A 119 -18.71 16.56 20.09
CA SER A 119 -19.65 16.84 19.00
C SER A 119 -18.96 17.06 17.67
N SER A 120 -17.84 17.79 17.65
CA SER A 120 -17.05 18.03 16.44
C SER A 120 -16.41 16.75 15.88
N GLN A 121 -15.89 15.85 16.73
CA GLN A 121 -15.37 14.56 16.26
C GLN A 121 -16.51 13.71 15.67
N THR A 122 -17.64 13.61 16.37
CA THR A 122 -18.80 12.85 15.89
C THR A 122 -19.31 13.36 14.54
N GLU A 123 -19.43 14.68 14.35
CA GLU A 123 -19.83 15.23 13.06
C GLU A 123 -18.79 14.94 11.98
N LEU A 124 -17.50 15.13 12.27
CA LEU A 124 -16.42 14.85 11.33
C LEU A 124 -16.44 13.39 10.85
N LEU A 125 -16.61 12.45 11.77
CA LEU A 125 -16.71 11.02 11.46
C LEU A 125 -17.94 10.71 10.59
N ALA A 126 -19.07 11.35 10.86
CA ALA A 126 -20.30 11.13 10.11
C ALA A 126 -20.22 11.60 8.65
N ILE A 127 -19.42 12.64 8.37
CA ILE A 127 -19.27 13.20 7.00
C ILE A 127 -18.05 12.66 6.23
N ASP A 128 -17.10 12.02 6.91
CA ASP A 128 -15.85 11.51 6.33
C ASP A 128 -15.90 9.99 6.03
N THR A 129 -16.95 9.55 5.34
CA THR A 129 -17.12 8.14 4.93
C THR A 129 -16.47 7.86 3.58
N ASP A 130 -16.17 6.59 3.28
CA ASP A 130 -15.58 6.22 1.99
C ASP A 130 -16.45 6.63 0.80
N ASP A 131 -17.78 6.57 0.96
CA ASP A 131 -18.75 6.88 -0.09
C ASP A 131 -19.01 8.38 -0.27
N SER A 132 -18.90 9.18 0.79
CA SER A 132 -19.33 10.60 0.76
C SER A 132 -18.17 11.61 0.88
N ARG A 133 -16.95 11.13 1.14
CA ARG A 133 -15.79 12.00 1.42
C ARG A 133 -15.52 12.99 0.29
N LYS A 134 -15.66 12.58 -0.97
CA LYS A 134 -15.35 13.43 -2.13
C LYS A 134 -16.37 14.54 -2.32
N GLU A 135 -17.64 14.32 -2.00
CA GLU A 135 -18.67 15.36 -2.02
C GLU A 135 -18.53 16.32 -0.83
N ASN A 136 -18.09 15.81 0.33
CA ASN A 136 -18.05 16.56 1.58
C ASN A 136 -16.71 17.27 1.88
N LEU A 137 -15.74 17.27 0.95
CA LEU A 137 -14.38 17.78 1.19
C LEU A 137 -14.33 19.17 1.84
N ARG A 138 -15.20 20.11 1.44
CA ARG A 138 -15.24 21.45 2.04
C ARG A 138 -15.59 21.40 3.54
N ARG A 139 -16.63 20.63 3.88
CA ARG A 139 -17.08 20.46 5.27
C ARG A 139 -16.03 19.71 6.07
N ILE A 140 -15.47 18.63 5.54
CA ILE A 140 -14.41 17.84 6.19
C ILE A 140 -13.20 18.72 6.49
N ILE A 141 -12.71 19.51 5.51
CA ILE A 141 -11.57 20.41 5.72
C ILE A 141 -11.87 21.43 6.82
N ALA A 142 -13.06 22.03 6.83
CA ALA A 142 -13.45 23.00 7.86
C ALA A 142 -13.56 22.36 9.25
N SER A 143 -14.34 21.28 9.38
CA SER A 143 -14.56 20.56 10.64
C SER A 143 -13.27 19.97 11.21
N ALA A 144 -12.42 19.35 10.37
CA ALA A 144 -11.15 18.80 10.81
C ALA A 144 -10.15 19.90 11.21
N SER A 145 -10.11 21.04 10.51
CA SER A 145 -9.24 22.17 10.91
C SER A 145 -9.66 22.73 12.27
N GLN A 146 -10.97 22.90 12.50
CA GLN A 146 -11.49 23.41 13.77
C GLN A 146 -11.23 22.43 14.93
N LEU A 147 -11.48 21.14 14.72
CA LEU A 147 -11.22 20.12 15.73
C LEU A 147 -9.71 20.01 16.03
N GLU A 148 -8.85 20.06 15.00
CA GLU A 148 -7.40 20.07 15.18
C GLU A 148 -6.94 21.25 16.04
N GLU A 149 -7.47 22.44 15.76
CA GLU A 149 -7.14 23.66 16.50
C GLU A 149 -7.55 23.53 17.98
N TRP A 150 -8.76 23.05 18.25
CA TRP A 150 -9.21 22.84 19.62
C TRP A 150 -8.36 21.80 20.36
N LEU A 151 -8.12 20.65 19.75
CA LEU A 151 -7.30 19.60 20.35
C LEU A 151 -5.87 20.09 20.62
N SER A 152 -5.26 20.81 19.67
CA SER A 152 -3.87 21.29 19.81
C SER A 152 -3.73 22.46 20.79
N ASN A 153 -4.74 23.33 20.90
CA ASN A 153 -4.63 24.55 21.71
C ASN A 153 -5.23 24.43 23.11
N LYS A 154 -6.14 23.47 23.32
CA LYS A 154 -6.88 23.35 24.58
C LYS A 154 -6.44 22.17 25.42
N LEU A 155 -6.05 21.04 24.81
CA LEU A 155 -5.61 19.88 25.59
C LEU A 155 -4.32 20.18 26.36
N PRO A 156 -4.12 19.61 27.57
CA PRO A 156 -2.82 19.63 28.23
C PRO A 156 -1.75 18.96 27.36
N VAL A 157 -0.49 19.38 27.49
CA VAL A 157 0.61 18.89 26.65
C VAL A 157 0.76 17.36 26.72
N GLU A 158 0.54 16.77 27.90
CA GLU A 158 0.62 15.32 28.12
C GLU A 158 -0.49 14.57 27.35
N SER A 159 -1.66 15.19 27.22
CA SER A 159 -2.79 14.66 26.44
C SER A 159 -2.61 14.85 24.93
N GLN A 160 -1.64 15.67 24.50
CA GLN A 160 -1.32 15.86 23.09
C GLN A 160 -0.22 14.92 22.61
N GLN A 161 0.43 14.14 23.47
CA GLN A 161 1.54 13.27 23.09
C GLN A 161 1.13 11.80 23.08
N LEU A 162 1.57 11.06 22.05
CA LEU A 162 1.39 9.61 22.02
C LEU A 162 2.14 8.95 23.19
N PRO A 163 1.57 7.92 23.85
CA PRO A 163 0.44 7.11 23.39
C PRO A 163 -0.95 7.50 23.97
N ALA A 164 -1.14 8.73 24.48
CA ALA A 164 -2.42 9.12 25.06
C ALA A 164 -3.59 8.93 24.06
N PRO A 165 -4.77 8.45 24.49
CA PRO A 165 -5.92 8.28 23.59
C PRO A 165 -6.35 9.57 22.87
N THR A 166 -6.31 10.71 23.57
CA THR A 166 -6.58 12.04 23.00
C THR A 166 -5.54 12.46 21.96
N ALA A 167 -4.28 12.05 22.11
CA ALA A 167 -3.24 12.28 21.11
C ALA A 167 -3.46 11.43 19.85
N TRP A 168 -4.03 10.23 19.98
CA TRP A 168 -4.48 9.43 18.84
C TRP A 168 -5.63 10.12 18.09
N VAL A 169 -6.64 10.65 18.80
CA VAL A 169 -7.70 11.46 18.18
C VAL A 169 -7.13 12.64 17.37
N LEU A 170 -6.14 13.34 17.94
CA LEU A 170 -5.47 14.44 17.25
C LEU A 170 -4.73 13.96 15.98
N ALA A 171 -4.02 12.83 16.05
CA ALA A 171 -3.34 12.24 14.88
C ALA A 171 -4.35 11.85 13.78
N PHE A 172 -5.44 11.17 14.13
CA PHE A 172 -6.51 10.83 13.18
C PHE A 172 -7.18 12.06 12.58
N THR A 173 -7.39 13.12 13.37
CA THR A 173 -7.92 14.40 12.87
C THR A 173 -6.98 15.05 11.86
N ARG A 174 -5.67 15.11 12.15
CA ARG A 174 -4.64 15.62 11.21
C ARG A 174 -4.57 14.78 9.93
N TYR A 175 -4.69 13.46 10.05
CA TYR A 175 -4.75 12.54 8.91
C TYR A 175 -5.96 12.83 8.01
N ARG A 176 -7.16 13.00 8.58
CA ARG A 176 -8.37 13.37 7.81
C ARG A 176 -8.22 14.70 7.10
N LEU A 177 -7.69 15.71 7.80
CA LEU A 177 -7.41 17.02 7.22
C LEU A 177 -6.45 16.89 6.03
N GLY A 178 -5.32 16.21 6.22
CA GLY A 178 -4.33 15.97 5.17
C GLY A 178 -4.91 15.22 3.97
N ARG A 179 -5.71 14.16 4.20
CA ARG A 179 -6.38 13.41 3.13
C ARG A 179 -7.40 14.25 2.36
N ALA A 180 -8.25 14.99 3.06
CA ALA A 180 -9.25 15.83 2.41
C ALA A 180 -8.58 16.93 1.56
N LEU A 181 -7.50 17.52 2.07
CA LEU A 181 -6.67 18.44 1.29
C LEU A 181 -6.04 17.73 0.07
N ALA A 182 -5.46 16.55 0.23
CA ALA A 182 -4.86 15.84 -0.90
C ALA A 182 -5.88 15.36 -1.96
N TYR A 183 -7.14 15.17 -1.58
CA TYR A 183 -8.24 14.76 -2.46
C TYR A 183 -8.79 15.92 -3.29
N ARG A 184 -8.65 17.18 -2.85
CA ARG A 184 -9.07 18.34 -3.64
C ARG A 184 -8.42 18.40 -5.02
N GLU A 185 -7.25 17.80 -5.16
CA GLU A 185 -6.52 17.77 -6.42
C GLU A 185 -6.91 16.64 -7.37
N LEU A 186 -7.85 15.77 -6.98
CA LEU A 186 -8.42 14.82 -7.93
C LEU A 186 -9.04 15.59 -9.11
N PRO A 187 -8.88 15.12 -10.37
CA PRO A 187 -9.37 15.84 -11.55
C PRO A 187 -10.84 16.26 -11.44
N SER A 188 -11.72 15.33 -11.08
CA SER A 188 -13.16 15.58 -10.92
C SER A 188 -13.52 16.53 -9.78
N VAL A 189 -12.63 16.71 -8.79
CA VAL A 189 -12.80 17.69 -7.72
C VAL A 189 -12.28 19.05 -8.17
N ARG A 190 -11.12 19.11 -8.81
CA ARG A 190 -10.54 20.37 -9.32
C ARG A 190 -11.43 21.03 -10.37
N GLU A 191 -12.08 20.24 -11.20
CA GLU A 191 -13.01 20.74 -12.21
C GLU A 191 -14.22 21.44 -11.55
N ARG A 192 -14.83 20.81 -10.54
CA ARG A 192 -15.97 21.38 -9.80
C ARG A 192 -15.60 22.47 -8.80
N TRP A 193 -14.40 22.38 -8.23
CA TRP A 193 -13.89 23.28 -7.20
C TRP A 193 -12.40 23.59 -7.45
N PRO A 194 -12.11 24.54 -8.37
CA PRO A 194 -10.75 24.92 -8.69
C PRO A 194 -9.94 25.41 -7.49
N ILE A 195 -8.61 25.22 -7.58
CA ILE A 195 -7.65 25.73 -6.61
C ILE A 195 -7.10 27.06 -7.13
N SER A 196 -7.58 28.16 -6.58
CA SER A 196 -7.20 29.51 -7.01
C SER A 196 -5.74 29.86 -6.68
N GLU A 197 -5.22 29.36 -5.56
CA GLU A 197 -3.88 29.66 -5.05
C GLU A 197 -3.05 28.38 -4.87
N PRO A 198 -2.52 27.76 -5.96
CA PRO A 198 -1.90 26.44 -5.90
C PRO A 198 -0.71 26.34 -4.93
N VAL A 199 0.13 27.39 -4.87
CA VAL A 199 1.32 27.41 -4.00
C VAL A 199 0.93 27.44 -2.52
N GLN A 200 0.00 28.33 -2.15
CA GLN A 200 -0.50 28.40 -0.77
C GLN A 200 -1.24 27.12 -0.38
N TYR A 201 -1.97 26.54 -1.33
CA TYR A 201 -2.68 25.28 -1.13
C TYR A 201 -1.71 24.13 -0.85
N GLN A 202 -0.67 24.00 -1.66
CA GLN A 202 0.37 23.00 -1.47
C GLN A 202 1.06 23.18 -0.11
N LYS A 203 1.39 24.42 0.28
CA LYS A 203 1.95 24.73 1.59
C LYS A 203 1.04 24.23 2.72
N ARG A 204 -0.26 24.55 2.67
CA ARG A 204 -1.24 24.11 3.68
C ARG A 204 -1.32 22.59 3.80
N LEU A 205 -1.30 21.87 2.66
CA LEU A 205 -1.28 20.41 2.67
C LEU A 205 -0.02 19.85 3.32
N LEU A 206 1.16 20.36 2.94
CA LEU A 206 2.44 19.90 3.49
C LEU A 206 2.56 20.22 4.98
N GLU A 207 2.07 21.36 5.43
CA GLU A 207 2.04 21.71 6.86
C GLU A 207 1.13 20.76 7.66
N ALA A 208 -0.07 20.45 7.16
CA ALA A 208 -0.95 19.48 7.82
C ALA A 208 -0.30 18.09 7.87
N TYR A 209 0.39 17.69 6.81
CA TYR A 209 1.11 16.42 6.77
C TYR A 209 2.30 16.40 7.73
N GLN A 210 3.10 17.48 7.78
CA GLN A 210 4.23 17.59 8.69
C GLN A 210 3.78 17.52 10.16
N ARG A 211 2.69 18.21 10.53
CA ARG A 211 2.13 18.13 11.89
C ARG A 211 1.67 16.71 12.27
N LEU A 212 1.25 15.91 11.29
CA LEU A 212 0.97 14.49 11.52
C LEU A 212 2.27 13.72 11.78
N LEU A 213 3.29 13.89 10.95
CA LEU A 213 4.59 13.23 11.12
C LEU A 213 5.26 13.58 12.44
N ASP A 214 5.20 14.84 12.85
CA ASP A 214 5.75 15.30 14.13
C ASP A 214 5.03 14.65 15.32
N GLN A 215 3.70 14.53 15.23
CA GLN A 215 2.86 13.86 16.24
C GLN A 215 3.22 12.38 16.39
N THR A 216 3.46 11.71 15.27
CA THR A 216 3.65 10.26 15.21
C THR A 216 5.12 9.84 15.21
N LYS A 217 6.04 10.81 15.19
CA LYS A 217 7.49 10.62 15.05
C LYS A 217 7.86 9.85 13.77
N GLY A 218 7.18 10.16 12.67
CA GLY A 218 7.38 9.55 11.36
C GLY A 218 6.13 8.87 10.79
N VAL A 219 6.29 8.19 9.65
CA VAL A 219 5.19 7.51 8.97
C VAL A 219 4.69 6.33 9.81
N ARG A 220 3.37 6.18 9.88
CA ARG A 220 2.67 5.16 10.66
C ARG A 220 1.78 4.29 9.76
N PRO A 221 1.67 2.98 10.00
CA PRO A 221 0.76 2.08 9.30
C PRO A 221 -0.68 2.59 9.19
N GLU A 222 -1.20 3.25 10.23
CA GLU A 222 -2.56 3.81 10.26
C GLU A 222 -2.79 4.88 9.17
N PHE A 223 -1.73 5.55 8.73
CA PHE A 223 -1.80 6.77 7.92
C PHE A 223 -1.11 6.63 6.55
N ILE A 224 -0.68 5.43 6.16
CA ILE A 224 0.13 5.23 4.95
C ILE A 224 -0.59 5.66 3.66
N LEU A 225 -1.93 5.70 3.63
CA LEU A 225 -2.68 6.09 2.43
C LEU A 225 -2.54 7.60 2.15
N LEU A 226 -2.25 8.40 3.17
CA LEU A 226 -1.89 9.80 2.97
C LEU A 226 -0.47 9.90 2.43
N GLU A 227 0.49 9.15 2.96
CA GLU A 227 1.87 9.15 2.46
C GLU A 227 1.96 8.68 1.00
N ASP A 228 1.26 7.59 0.62
CA ASP A 228 1.09 7.14 -0.77
C ASP A 228 0.67 8.32 -1.67
N ARG A 229 -0.32 9.09 -1.21
CA ARG A 229 -0.83 10.23 -1.94
C ARG A 229 0.21 11.37 -2.03
N ILE A 230 0.94 11.67 -0.96
CA ILE A 230 2.00 12.70 -0.96
C ILE A 230 3.14 12.33 -1.90
N LEU A 231 3.58 11.06 -1.90
CA LEU A 231 4.60 10.54 -2.81
C LEU A 231 4.16 10.64 -4.27
N ARG A 232 2.93 10.21 -4.59
CA ARG A 232 2.37 10.31 -5.95
C ARG A 232 2.30 11.75 -6.46
N ARG A 233 1.89 12.69 -5.61
CA ARG A 233 1.87 14.13 -5.93
C ARG A 233 3.25 14.68 -6.24
N SER A 234 4.26 14.18 -5.55
CA SER A 234 5.66 14.53 -5.75
C SER A 234 6.31 13.76 -6.90
N SER A 235 5.52 13.03 -7.70
CA SER A 235 5.96 12.14 -8.78
C SER A 235 6.92 11.02 -8.36
N LYS A 236 6.93 10.66 -7.07
CA LYS A 236 7.73 9.58 -6.47
C LYS A 236 6.96 8.25 -6.46
N ARG A 237 6.59 7.78 -7.66
CA ARG A 237 5.68 6.63 -7.86
C ARG A 237 6.30 5.28 -7.52
N GLY A 238 7.60 5.11 -7.74
CA GLY A 238 8.35 3.93 -7.33
C GLY A 238 8.38 3.81 -5.81
N ARG A 239 8.66 4.91 -5.11
CA ARG A 239 8.58 4.94 -3.64
C ARG A 239 7.17 4.69 -3.12
N ALA A 240 6.15 5.25 -3.78
CA ALA A 240 4.76 4.98 -3.42
C ALA A 240 4.39 3.50 -3.59
N LEU A 241 4.87 2.86 -4.66
CA LEU A 241 4.67 1.43 -4.89
C LEU A 241 5.37 0.58 -3.82
N GLU A 242 6.62 0.87 -3.50
CA GLU A 242 7.36 0.18 -2.43
C GLU A 242 6.69 0.35 -1.04
N LEU A 243 6.21 1.56 -0.73
CA LEU A 243 5.43 1.83 0.47
C LEU A 243 4.17 0.95 0.51
N LEU A 244 3.45 0.86 -0.60
CA LEU A 244 2.22 0.09 -0.71
C LEU A 244 2.47 -1.42 -0.51
N GLU A 245 3.50 -1.97 -1.15
CA GLU A 245 3.86 -3.40 -1.02
C GLU A 245 4.31 -3.76 0.40
N SER A 246 5.11 -2.89 1.03
CA SER A 246 5.59 -3.12 2.41
C SER A 246 4.49 -3.04 3.46
N HIS A 247 3.37 -2.39 3.14
CA HIS A 247 2.23 -2.22 4.05
C HIS A 247 0.97 -2.96 3.58
N GLN A 248 1.08 -3.88 2.61
CA GLN A 248 -0.08 -4.58 2.05
C GLN A 248 -0.96 -5.26 3.11
N GLY A 249 -0.34 -5.75 4.20
CA GLY A 249 -1.06 -6.41 5.29
C GLY A 249 -2.02 -5.50 6.03
N VAL A 250 -1.72 -4.20 6.17
CA VAL A 250 -2.52 -3.24 6.95
C VAL A 250 -3.52 -2.45 6.11
N ILE A 251 -3.61 -2.73 4.81
CA ILE A 251 -4.48 -2.03 3.87
C ILE A 251 -5.63 -2.95 3.51
N GLN A 252 -6.86 -2.45 3.52
CA GLN A 252 -7.99 -3.22 3.01
C GLN A 252 -7.73 -3.68 1.57
N ALA A 253 -7.98 -4.97 1.30
CA ALA A 253 -7.64 -5.64 0.04
C ALA A 253 -8.09 -4.87 -1.22
N LYS A 254 -9.34 -4.36 -1.25
CA LYS A 254 -9.86 -3.53 -2.35
C LYS A 254 -8.94 -2.35 -2.64
N TRP A 255 -8.56 -1.61 -1.60
CA TRP A 255 -7.74 -0.40 -1.75
C TRP A 255 -6.29 -0.71 -2.10
N TYR A 256 -5.71 -1.76 -1.54
CA TYR A 256 -4.36 -2.21 -1.90
C TYR A 256 -4.28 -2.57 -3.38
N LEU A 257 -5.14 -3.48 -3.85
CA LEU A 257 -5.13 -3.94 -5.24
C LEU A 257 -5.37 -2.81 -6.23
N LYS A 258 -6.37 -1.95 -5.94
CA LYS A 258 -6.67 -0.80 -6.78
C LYS A 258 -5.47 0.13 -6.90
N LYS A 259 -4.85 0.50 -5.77
CA LYS A 259 -3.73 1.44 -5.74
C LYS A 259 -2.49 0.89 -6.44
N ARG A 260 -2.21 -0.41 -6.28
CA ARG A 260 -1.09 -1.09 -6.97
C ARG A 260 -1.29 -1.03 -8.48
N ARG A 261 -2.48 -1.40 -8.96
CA ARG A 261 -2.87 -1.30 -10.37
C ARG A 261 -2.68 0.12 -10.89
N ASP A 262 -3.26 1.11 -10.22
CA ASP A 262 -3.19 2.52 -10.65
C ASP A 262 -1.73 3.03 -10.68
N LEU A 263 -0.88 2.65 -9.72
CA LEU A 263 0.54 3.04 -9.68
C LEU A 263 1.34 2.44 -10.85
N LEU A 264 1.08 1.18 -11.20
CA LEU A 264 1.73 0.51 -12.33
C LEU A 264 1.33 1.15 -13.66
N GLU A 265 0.06 1.54 -13.80
CA GLU A 265 -0.42 2.33 -14.94
C GLU A 265 0.27 3.69 -15.02
N GLU A 266 0.33 4.42 -13.90
CA GLU A 266 0.99 5.72 -13.83
C GLU A 266 2.51 5.67 -14.11
N LEU A 267 3.15 4.53 -13.84
CA LEU A 267 4.55 4.28 -14.20
C LEU A 267 4.73 3.93 -15.70
N GLY A 268 3.64 3.70 -16.43
CA GLY A 268 3.64 3.23 -17.80
C GLY A 268 4.11 1.78 -17.93
N TRP A 269 3.97 0.97 -16.88
CA TRP A 269 4.47 -0.40 -16.84
C TRP A 269 3.37 -1.37 -17.27
N GLN A 270 3.16 -1.46 -18.59
CA GLN A 270 2.02 -2.18 -19.16
C GLN A 270 1.93 -3.65 -18.76
N PRO A 271 2.98 -4.50 -18.85
CA PRO A 271 2.84 -5.90 -18.46
C PRO A 271 2.41 -6.12 -17.01
N PRO A 272 3.07 -5.56 -15.97
CA PRO A 272 2.58 -5.71 -14.60
C PRO A 272 1.26 -4.99 -14.34
N TYR A 273 0.96 -3.88 -15.04
CA TYR A 273 -0.35 -3.22 -14.95
C TYR A 273 -1.48 -4.15 -15.38
N GLN A 274 -1.34 -4.81 -16.54
CA GLN A 274 -2.36 -5.74 -17.06
C GLN A 274 -2.58 -6.91 -16.09
N GLU A 275 -1.50 -7.44 -15.52
CA GLU A 275 -1.57 -8.47 -14.49
C GLU A 275 -2.30 -7.97 -13.23
N ALA A 276 -1.94 -6.79 -12.72
CA ALA A 276 -2.59 -6.18 -11.56
C ALA A 276 -4.08 -5.89 -11.82
N ALA A 277 -4.44 -5.46 -13.03
CA ALA A 277 -5.81 -5.20 -13.44
C ALA A 277 -6.63 -6.50 -13.50
N ARG A 278 -6.05 -7.58 -14.02
CA ARG A 278 -6.66 -8.92 -13.99
C ARG A 278 -6.92 -9.38 -12.55
N ILE A 279 -5.92 -9.30 -11.67
CA ILE A 279 -6.05 -9.68 -10.25
C ILE A 279 -7.14 -8.85 -9.55
N TYR A 280 -7.20 -7.53 -9.79
CA TYR A 280 -8.24 -6.67 -9.23
C TYR A 280 -9.65 -7.09 -9.68
N PHE A 281 -9.80 -7.42 -10.96
CA PHE A 281 -11.07 -7.87 -11.53
C PHE A 281 -11.50 -9.25 -11.03
N GLU A 282 -10.56 -10.20 -10.95
CA GLU A 282 -10.76 -11.56 -10.45
C GLU A 282 -11.12 -11.58 -8.96
N ALA A 283 -10.62 -10.63 -8.18
CA ALA A 283 -11.02 -10.41 -6.78
C ALA A 283 -12.46 -9.86 -6.63
N GLY A 284 -13.21 -9.71 -7.73
CA GLY A 284 -14.61 -9.27 -7.74
C GLY A 284 -14.78 -7.76 -7.66
N TYR A 285 -13.70 -6.98 -7.68
CA TYR A 285 -13.78 -5.53 -7.67
C TYR A 285 -14.04 -4.97 -9.06
N ARG A 286 -14.73 -3.84 -9.10
CA ARG A 286 -14.99 -3.04 -10.31
C ARG A 286 -14.55 -1.61 -10.02
N ASP A 287 -14.30 -0.85 -11.07
CA ASP A 287 -14.16 0.59 -10.90
C ASP A 287 -15.56 1.15 -10.57
N ASP A 288 -15.67 1.79 -9.41
CA ASP A 288 -16.87 2.54 -9.06
C ASP A 288 -17.04 3.66 -10.11
N PRO A 289 -18.23 3.79 -10.74
CA PRO A 289 -18.47 4.75 -11.82
C PRO A 289 -18.23 6.21 -11.43
#